data_AF-A0A5C5PVK6-F1
#
_entry.id   AF-A0A5C5PVK6-F1
#
_cell.length_a   1.000
_cell.length_b   1.000
_cell.length_c   1.000
_cell.angle_alpha   90.00
_cell.angle_beta   90.00
_cell.angle_gamma   90.00
#
_symmetry.space_group_name_H-M   'P 1'
#
loop_
_entity.id
_entity.type
_entity.pdbx_description
1 polymer ?
#
loop_
_entity_poly.entity_id
_entity_poly.type
_entity_poly.pdbx_seq_one_letter_code
_entity_poly.pdbx_strand_id
1 'polypeptide(L)'
;MPAGRGKHIMKTVLWSLMLILIAGCANHPLDCATGLIAWDDCLPGTKGYEIRQQSLKNLSEAKAEKDYMDDAKCRSYGATPGSDAYVSCRVQLGK
;
A
#
# COMPACT_ATOMS: atom_id res chain seq x y z
N MET A 1 10.80 -19.92 53.36
CA MET A 1 9.53 -19.79 52.60
C MET A 1 9.71 -18.80 51.44
N PRO A 2 9.87 -19.23 50.18
CA PRO A 2 10.01 -18.31 49.05
C PRO A 2 8.65 -18.02 48.39
N ALA A 3 7.82 -17.16 49.00
CA ALA A 3 6.50 -16.79 48.47
C ALA A 3 6.54 -15.70 47.37
N GLY A 4 7.73 -15.24 46.96
CA GLY A 4 7.88 -14.13 46.00
C GLY A 4 8.04 -14.53 44.54
N ARG A 5 8.63 -15.70 44.26
CA ARG A 5 9.08 -16.08 42.91
C ARG A 5 7.92 -16.32 41.92
N GLY A 6 6.83 -16.94 42.36
CA GLY A 6 5.66 -17.21 41.51
C GLY A 6 4.90 -15.94 41.11
N LYS A 7 4.96 -14.88 41.93
CA LYS A 7 4.24 -13.63 41.68
C LYS A 7 4.87 -12.81 40.54
N HIS A 8 6.20 -12.90 40.38
CA HIS A 8 6.92 -12.31 39.26
C HIS A 8 6.71 -13.10 37.96
N ILE A 9 6.73 -14.44 38.04
CA ILE A 9 6.51 -15.33 36.87
C ILE A 9 5.10 -15.13 36.30
N MET A 10 4.07 -15.10 37.15
CA MET A 10 2.69 -14.83 36.73
C MET A 10 2.54 -13.46 36.07
N LYS A 11 3.20 -12.43 36.62
CA LYS A 11 3.21 -11.08 36.03
C LYS A 11 3.90 -11.08 34.67
N THR A 12 5.09 -11.67 34.54
CA THR A 12 5.78 -11.75 33.24
C THR A 12 4.94 -12.48 32.20
N VAL A 13 4.31 -13.61 32.54
CA VAL A 13 3.44 -14.33 31.61
C VAL A 13 2.24 -13.47 31.19
N LEU A 14 1.60 -12.76 32.14
CA LEU A 14 0.46 -11.89 31.84
C LEU A 14 0.84 -10.74 30.90
N TRP A 15 2.00 -10.12 31.13
CA TRP A 15 2.52 -9.05 30.28
C TRP A 15 2.91 -9.56 28.88
N SER A 16 3.53 -10.74 28.79
CA SER A 16 3.83 -11.38 27.50
C SER A 16 2.56 -11.69 26.70
N LEU A 17 1.51 -12.20 27.36
CA LEU A 17 0.24 -12.50 26.70
C LEU A 17 -0.45 -11.24 26.17
N MET A 18 -0.41 -10.15 26.94
CA MET A 18 -0.95 -8.84 26.55
C MET A 18 -0.25 -8.29 25.29
N LEU A 19 1.08 -8.43 25.19
CA LEU A 19 1.85 -7.99 24.02
C LEU A 19 1.50 -8.77 22.75
N ILE A 20 1.23 -10.08 22.87
CA ILE A 20 0.83 -10.93 21.73
C ILE A 20 -0.56 -10.54 21.21
N LEU A 21 -1.50 -10.22 22.10
CA LEU A 21 -2.86 -9.82 21.72
C LEU A 21 -2.89 -8.50 20.94
N ILE A 22 -2.04 -7.54 21.31
CA ILE A 22 -1.98 -6.24 20.63
C ILE A 22 -1.39 -6.37 19.21
N ALA A 23 -0.45 -7.30 19.00
CA ALA A 23 0.12 -7.56 17.68
C ALA A 23 -0.91 -8.12 16.68
N GLY A 24 -1.94 -8.84 17.14
CA GLY A 24 -3.01 -9.37 16.29
C GLY A 24 -3.96 -8.32 15.71
N CYS A 25 -3.95 -7.11 16.24
CA CYS A 25 -4.77 -6.00 15.73
C CYS A 25 -4.03 -5.10 14.73
N ALA A 26 -2.75 -5.36 14.46
CA ALA A 26 -1.93 -4.49 13.63
C ALA A 26 -2.29 -4.53 12.13
N ASN A 27 -3.06 -5.54 11.68
CA ASN A 27 -3.29 -5.83 10.25
C ASN A 27 -4.71 -5.45 9.76
N HIS A 28 -5.34 -4.46 10.40
CA HIS A 28 -6.71 -4.00 10.10
C HIS A 28 -7.69 -5.12 9.74
N PRO A 29 -7.80 -6.21 10.54
CA PRO A 29 -8.43 -7.44 10.10
C PRO A 29 -9.90 -7.26 9.72
N LEU A 30 -10.61 -6.36 10.41
CA LEU A 30 -11.98 -6.02 10.08
C LEU A 30 -12.09 -5.26 8.76
N ASP A 31 -11.26 -4.24 8.53
CA ASP A 31 -11.27 -3.47 7.29
C ASP A 31 -10.87 -4.33 6.10
N CYS A 32 -9.87 -5.19 6.27
CA CYS A 32 -9.45 -6.13 5.23
C CYS A 32 -10.53 -7.18 4.93
N ALA A 33 -11.20 -7.73 5.95
CA ALA A 33 -12.27 -8.71 5.74
C ALA A 33 -13.49 -8.09 5.05
N THR A 34 -13.87 -6.87 5.44
CA THR A 34 -15.09 -6.20 4.95
C THR A 34 -14.87 -5.40 3.67
N GLY A 35 -13.65 -4.94 3.42
CA GLY A 35 -13.31 -4.03 2.33
C GLY A 35 -13.69 -2.56 2.61
N LEU A 36 -13.97 -2.19 3.87
CA LEU A 36 -14.29 -0.79 4.23
C LEU A 36 -13.12 0.15 3.94
N ILE A 37 -11.90 -0.30 4.24
CA ILE A 37 -10.67 0.40 3.92
C ILE A 37 -9.68 -0.62 3.35
N ALA A 38 -9.10 -0.31 2.19
CA ALA A 38 -8.16 -1.17 1.48
C ALA A 38 -6.71 -0.83 1.87
N TRP A 39 -6.32 -1.23 3.08
CA TRP A 39 -4.97 -1.02 3.62
C TRP A 39 -3.89 -1.81 2.86
N ASP A 40 -2.65 -1.39 3.03
CA ASP A 40 -1.47 -2.01 2.40
C ASP A 40 -1.02 -3.30 3.06
N ASP A 41 -1.46 -3.52 4.30
CA ASP A 41 -1.21 -4.71 5.10
C ASP A 41 -2.26 -5.83 4.88
N CYS A 42 -3.33 -5.58 4.11
CA CYS A 42 -4.32 -6.63 3.84
C CYS A 42 -3.67 -7.84 3.15
N LEU A 43 -3.88 -9.03 3.72
CA LEU A 43 -3.31 -10.28 3.18
C LEU A 43 -4.12 -10.81 1.99
N PRO A 44 -3.49 -11.59 1.09
CA PRO A 44 -4.19 -12.27 0.00
C PRO A 44 -5.39 -13.08 0.47
N GLY A 45 -6.49 -13.02 -0.30
CA GLY A 45 -7.75 -13.69 0.02
C GLY A 45 -8.73 -12.88 0.88
N THR A 46 -8.38 -11.64 1.25
CA THR A 46 -9.30 -10.70 1.90
C THR A 46 -9.93 -9.75 0.86
N LYS A 47 -11.14 -9.24 1.13
CA LYS A 47 -11.79 -8.26 0.24
C LYS A 47 -10.99 -6.98 0.08
N GLY A 48 -10.40 -6.47 1.17
CA GLY A 48 -9.54 -5.29 1.16
C GLY A 48 -8.31 -5.47 0.26
N TYR A 49 -7.71 -6.67 0.25
CA TYR A 49 -6.62 -6.98 -0.67
C TYR A 49 -7.07 -6.95 -2.14
N GLU A 50 -8.22 -7.55 -2.46
CA GLU A 50 -8.76 -7.54 -3.84
C GLU A 50 -9.06 -6.12 -4.32
N ILE A 51 -9.70 -5.30 -3.48
CA ILE A 51 -9.98 -3.89 -3.78
C ILE A 51 -8.67 -3.14 -4.04
N ARG A 52 -7.68 -3.32 -3.16
CA ARG A 52 -6.37 -2.69 -3.32
C ARG A 52 -5.70 -3.08 -4.63
N GLN A 53 -5.69 -4.38 -4.95
CA GLN A 53 -5.08 -4.85 -6.20
C GLN A 53 -5.79 -4.29 -7.43
N GLN A 54 -7.12 -4.22 -7.40
CA GLN A 54 -7.88 -3.60 -8.47
C GLN A 54 -7.57 -2.09 -8.58
N SER A 55 -7.45 -1.36 -7.46
CA SER A 55 -7.07 0.05 -7.47
C SER A 55 -5.68 0.27 -8.06
N LEU A 56 -4.70 -0.56 -7.69
CA LEU A 56 -3.34 -0.50 -8.24
C LEU A 56 -3.33 -0.79 -9.74
N LYS A 57 -4.10 -1.80 -10.18
CA LYS A 57 -4.26 -2.12 -11.60
C LYS A 57 -4.86 -0.93 -12.35
N ASN A 58 -5.97 -0.37 -11.88
CA ASN A 58 -6.61 0.79 -12.50
C ASN A 58 -5.65 1.99 -12.59
N LEU A 59 -4.87 2.25 -11.54
CA LEU A 59 -3.88 3.33 -11.53
C LEU A 59 -2.77 3.08 -12.56
N SER A 60 -2.30 1.84 -12.68
CA SER A 60 -1.30 1.47 -13.68
C SER A 60 -1.80 1.62 -15.12
N GLU A 61 -3.06 1.26 -15.38
CA GLU A 61 -3.70 1.37 -16.68
C GLU A 61 -3.91 2.85 -17.05
N ALA A 62 -4.45 3.66 -16.13
CA ALA A 62 -4.61 5.10 -16.33
C ALA A 62 -3.27 5.80 -16.57
N LYS A 63 -2.21 5.38 -15.88
CA LYS A 63 -0.86 5.90 -16.10
C LYS A 63 -0.34 5.53 -17.49
N ALA A 64 -0.50 4.29 -17.92
CA ALA A 64 -0.08 3.84 -19.25
C ALA A 64 -0.82 4.59 -20.36
N GLU A 65 -2.13 4.82 -20.19
CA GLU A 65 -2.94 5.60 -21.13
C GLU A 65 -2.46 7.05 -21.20
N LYS A 66 -2.28 7.71 -20.06
CA LYS A 66 -1.71 9.07 -20.02
C LYS A 66 -0.34 9.11 -20.68
N ASP A 67 0.52 8.14 -20.38
CA ASP A 67 1.87 8.08 -20.94
C ASP A 67 1.85 7.90 -22.47
N TYR A 68 0.87 7.18 -23.02
CA TYR A 68 0.66 7.08 -24.47
C TYR A 68 0.17 8.40 -25.09
N MET A 69 -0.79 9.06 -24.44
CA MET A 69 -1.34 10.34 -24.92
C MET A 69 -0.31 11.46 -24.88
N ASP A 70 0.48 11.55 -23.80
CA ASP A 70 1.54 12.53 -23.68
C ASP A 70 2.66 12.28 -24.71
N ASP A 71 2.99 11.02 -25.02
CA ASP A 71 3.93 10.69 -26.11
C ASP A 71 3.41 11.18 -27.47
N ALA A 72 2.18 10.83 -27.82
CA ALA A 72 1.57 11.24 -29.08
C ALA A 72 1.52 12.77 -29.23
N LYS A 73 1.19 13.48 -28.13
CA LYS A 73 1.13 14.93 -28.10
C LYS A 73 2.52 15.58 -28.24
N CYS A 74 3.53 15.06 -27.54
CA CYS A 74 4.88 15.61 -27.69
C CYS A 74 5.45 15.36 -29.09
N ARG A 75 5.18 14.19 -29.68
CA ARG A 75 5.59 13.89 -31.06
C ARG A 75 4.86 14.78 -32.08
N SER A 76 3.60 15.15 -31.85
CA SER A 76 2.88 16.06 -32.75
C SER A 76 3.44 17.49 -32.74
N TYR A 77 4.14 17.89 -31.68
CA TYR A 77 4.93 19.12 -31.62
C TYR A 77 6.31 19.01 -32.30
N GLY A 78 6.62 17.87 -32.91
CA GLY A 78 7.92 17.60 -33.54
C GLY A 78 9.01 17.19 -32.54
N ALA A 79 8.67 16.99 -31.27
CA ALA A 79 9.66 16.55 -30.28
C ALA A 79 9.96 15.06 -30.44
N THR A 80 11.23 14.72 -30.59
CA THR A 80 11.68 13.33 -30.79
C THR A 80 12.00 12.68 -29.45
N PRO A 81 11.56 11.43 -29.18
CA PRO A 81 11.91 10.70 -27.96
C PRO A 81 13.42 10.74 -27.67
N GLY A 82 13.78 11.08 -26.43
CA GLY A 82 15.18 11.23 -26.01
C GLY A 82 15.79 12.63 -26.21
N SER A 83 15.09 13.56 -26.89
CA SER A 83 15.52 14.96 -26.98
C SER A 83 15.10 15.76 -25.74
N ASP A 84 15.83 16.85 -25.46
CA ASP A 84 15.46 17.80 -24.40
C ASP A 84 14.06 18.38 -24.60
N ALA A 85 13.68 18.65 -25.85
CA ALA A 85 12.35 19.14 -26.20
C ALA A 85 11.26 18.13 -25.82
N TYR A 86 11.50 16.84 -26.02
CA TYR A 86 10.55 15.78 -25.66
C TYR A 86 10.42 15.63 -24.14
N VAL A 87 11.55 15.60 -23.42
CA VAL A 87 11.55 15.51 -21.95
C VAL A 87 10.83 16.72 -21.34
N SER A 88 11.14 17.93 -21.81
CA SER A 88 10.47 19.16 -21.37
C SER A 88 8.97 19.13 -21.64
N CYS A 89 8.55 18.66 -22.82
CA CYS A 89 7.14 18.52 -23.15
C CYS A 89 6.42 17.55 -22.20
N ARG A 90 7.00 16.36 -21.95
CA ARG A 90 6.43 15.37 -21.02
C ARG A 90 6.30 15.90 -19.60
N VAL A 91 7.29 16.66 -19.13
CA VAL A 91 7.24 17.31 -17.80
C VAL A 91 6.12 18.36 -17.75
N GLN A 92 5.93 19.14 -18.82
CA GLN A 92 4.87 20.16 -18.87
C GLN A 92 3.46 19.57 -18.92
N LEU A 93 3.27 18.42 -19.60
CA LEU A 93 1.98 17.72 -19.65
C LEU A 93 1.68 16.90 -18.37
N GLY A 94 2.71 16.62 -17.57
CA GLY A 94 2.59 15.92 -16.28
C GLY A 94 2.30 16.83 -15.08
N LYS A 95 2.33 18.15 -15.27
CA LYS A 95 1.88 19.15 -14.27
C LYS A 95 0.37 19.26 -14.27
#